data_AF-A0A9P9L4U8-F1
#
_entry.id   AF-A0A9P9L4U8-F1
#
_cell.length_a   1.000
_cell.length_b   1.000
_cell.length_c   1.000
_cell.angle_alpha   90.00
_cell.angle_beta   90.00
_cell.angle_gamma   90.00
#
_symmetry.space_group_name_H-M   'P 1'
#
loop_
_entity.id
_entity.type
_entity.pdbx_description
1 polymer ?
#
loop_
_entity_poly.entity_id
_entity_poly.type
_entity_poly.pdbx_seq_one_letter_code
_entity_poly.pdbx_strand_id
1 'polypeptide(L)' 'MPPSPQSTYYDRRLRQGPALVRARRPYLFKNAVTGLGLLTVVGTIYYYTLNAVGQDNFEDVKVPDEPRKPASSK' A
#
# COMPACT_ATOMS: atom_id res chain seq x y z
N MET A 1 37.51 11.38 -32.54
CA MET A 1 37.01 12.06 -31.32
C MET A 1 36.74 10.98 -30.27
N PRO A 2 37.39 11.01 -29.09
CA PRO A 2 37.09 10.04 -28.05
C PRO A 2 35.63 10.18 -27.59
N PRO A 3 34.92 9.08 -27.27
CA PRO A 3 33.52 9.16 -26.86
C PRO A 3 33.37 9.98 -25.58
N SER A 4 32.38 10.87 -25.55
CA SER A 4 32.14 11.75 -24.40
C SER A 4 31.79 10.93 -23.14
N PRO A 5 32.15 11.40 -21.94
CA PRO A 5 31.73 10.75 -20.70
C PRO A 5 30.21 10.72 -20.67
N GLN A 6 29.63 9.52 -20.61
CA GLN A 6 28.20 9.30 -20.65
C GLN A 6 27.51 10.19 -19.59
N SER A 7 26.65 11.11 -20.03
CA SER A 7 25.90 12.06 -19.18
C SER A 7 24.81 11.41 -18.33
N THR A 8 24.74 10.07 -18.32
CA THR A 8 23.65 9.30 -17.73
C THR A 8 23.96 8.96 -16.27
N TYR A 9 22.93 9.02 -15.43
CA TYR A 9 23.00 8.73 -14.00
C TYR A 9 23.10 7.24 -13.65
N TYR A 10 23.21 6.38 -14.66
CA TYR A 10 23.22 4.93 -14.54
C TYR A 10 24.50 4.35 -15.14
N ASP A 11 24.99 3.26 -14.56
CA ASP A 11 26.09 2.49 -15.13
C ASP A 11 25.58 1.65 -16.32
N ARG A 12 26.49 1.11 -17.14
CA ARG A 12 26.21 0.20 -18.27
C ARG A 12 25.40 -1.04 -17.86
N ARG A 13 25.41 -1.40 -16.57
CA ARG A 13 24.61 -2.46 -15.96
C ARG A 13 23.29 -1.98 -15.34
N LEU A 14 22.82 -0.78 -15.69
CA LEU A 14 21.62 -0.13 -15.15
C LEU A 14 21.64 0.09 -13.62
N ARG A 15 22.83 0.06 -13.00
CA ARG A 15 23.00 0.35 -11.58
C ARG A 15 23.02 1.86 -11.37
N GLN A 16 22.56 2.31 -10.22
CA GLN A 16 22.61 3.73 -9.87
C GLN A 16 24.07 4.19 -9.77
N GLY A 17 24.43 5.21 -10.54
CA GLY A 17 25.76 5.81 -10.48
C GLY A 17 25.98 6.60 -9.18
N PRO A 18 27.24 6.84 -8.78
CA PRO A 18 27.57 7.53 -7.52
C PRO A 18 27.00 8.95 -7.44
N ALA A 19 26.86 9.64 -8.58
CA ALA A 19 26.24 10.96 -8.67
C ALA A 19 24.75 10.92 -8.26
N LEU A 20 24.02 9.91 -8.70
CA LEU A 20 22.60 9.72 -8.41
C LEU A 20 22.38 9.38 -6.93
N VAL A 21 23.22 8.51 -6.37
CA VAL A 21 23.14 8.13 -4.95
C VAL A 21 23.34 9.36 -4.07
N ARG A 22 24.35 10.19 -4.36
CA ARG A 22 24.60 11.43 -3.60
C ARG A 22 23.43 12.41 -3.70
N ALA A 23 22.85 12.59 -4.89
CA ALA A 23 21.70 13.46 -5.09
C ALA A 23 20.46 12.98 -4.28
N ARG A 24 20.32 11.67 -4.07
CA ARG A 24 19.17 11.08 -3.34
C ARG A 24 19.35 10.98 -1.84
N ARG A 25 20.58 11.00 -1.32
CA ARG A 25 20.90 10.93 0.13
C ARG A 25 19.95 11.76 1.02
N PRO A 26 19.67 13.04 0.74
CA PRO A 26 18.84 13.85 1.63
C PRO A 26 17.34 13.45 1.63
N TYR A 27 16.86 12.82 0.57
CA TYR A 27 15.44 12.47 0.41
C TYR A 27 15.11 11.05 0.85
N LEU A 28 16.09 10.14 0.87
CA LEU A 28 15.87 8.74 1.27
C LEU A 28 15.27 8.65 2.67
N PHE A 29 15.84 9.38 3.63
CA PHE A 29 15.36 9.36 5.01
C PHE A 29 13.98 10.02 5.14
N LYS A 30 13.82 11.24 4.59
CA LYS A 30 12.56 11.99 4.67
C LYS A 30 11.41 11.23 4.02
N ASN A 31 11.64 10.64 2.85
CA ASN A 31 10.62 9.88 2.14
C ASN A 31 10.31 8.56 2.86
N ALA A 32 11.31 7.89 3.45
CA ALA A 32 11.08 6.68 4.24
C ALA A 32 10.22 6.99 5.47
N VAL A 33 10.48 8.09 6.19
CA VAL A 33 9.66 8.52 7.32
C VAL A 33 8.23 8.83 6.89
N THR A 34 8.05 9.57 5.79
CA THR A 34 6.71 9.85 5.25
C THR A 34 5.98 8.57 4.85
N GLY A 35 6.68 7.64 4.17
CA GLY A 35 6.12 6.36 3.77
C GLY A 35 5.71 5.50 4.97
N LEU A 36 6.55 5.42 5.99
CA LEU A 36 6.23 4.74 7.26
C LEU A 36 5.03 5.39 7.95
N GLY A 37 4.98 6.72 8.02
CA GLY A 37 3.85 7.44 8.60
C GLY A 37 2.53 7.10 7.89
N LEU A 38 2.52 7.11 6.56
CA LEU A 38 1.35 6.71 5.77
C LEU A 38 0.95 5.25 6.04
N LEU A 39 1.90 4.33 6.06
CA LEU A 39 1.65 2.92 6.36
C LEU A 39 1.07 2.73 7.76
N THR A 40 1.62 3.43 8.76
CA THR A 40 1.11 3.39 10.13
C THR A 40 -0.32 3.91 10.21
N VAL A 41 -0.64 5.04 9.58
CA VAL A 41 -2.00 5.60 9.59
C VAL A 41 -3.00 4.62 8.96
N VAL A 42 -2.71 4.14 7.76
CA VAL A 42 -3.60 3.21 7.06
C VAL A 42 -3.74 1.89 7.83
N GLY A 43 -2.63 1.33 8.29
CA GLY A 43 -2.62 0.09 9.07
C GLY A 43 -3.40 0.23 10.38
N THR A 44 -3.28 1.39 11.06
CA THR A 44 -4.01 1.67 12.30
C THR A 44 -5.51 1.76 12.05
N ILE A 45 -5.94 2.48 11.00
CA ILE A 45 -7.37 2.57 10.64
C ILE A 45 -7.91 1.18 10.34
N TYR A 46 -7.22 0.40 9.50
CA TYR A 46 -7.64 -0.94 9.12
C TYR A 46 -7.75 -1.87 10.34
N TYR A 47 -6.71 -1.89 11.18
CA TYR A 47 -6.71 -2.68 12.41
C TYR A 47 -7.85 -2.26 13.35
N TYR A 48 -8.04 -0.96 13.55
CA TYR A 48 -9.13 -0.45 14.38
C TYR A 48 -10.50 -0.86 13.83
N THR A 49 -10.71 -0.76 12.52
CA THR A 49 -12.00 -1.13 11.91
C THR A 49 -12.32 -2.62 12.11
N LEU A 50 -11.33 -3.51 12.02
CA LEU A 50 -11.57 -4.93 12.29
C LEU A 50 -11.96 -5.19 13.75
N ASN A 51 -11.29 -4.53 14.70
CA ASN A 51 -11.60 -4.70 16.12
C ASN A 51 -12.93 -4.03 16.53
N ALA A 52 -13.23 -2.87 15.96
CA ALA A 52 -14.42 -2.11 16.31
C ALA A 52 -15.69 -2.67 15.64
N VAL A 53 -15.61 -3.05 14.36
CA VAL A 53 -16.76 -3.60 13.62
C VAL A 53 -16.97 -5.09 13.91
N GLY A 54 -15.90 -5.85 14.19
CA GLY A 54 -16.00 -7.27 14.54
C GLY A 54 -16.73 -7.57 15.86
N GLN A 55 -17.09 -6.54 16.63
CA GLN A 55 -17.88 -6.66 17.86
C GLN A 55 -19.38 -6.47 17.63
N ASP A 56 -19.83 -6.25 16.40
CA ASP A 56 -21.25 -6.14 16.09
C ASP A 56 -21.91 -7.54 16.10
N ASN A 57 -22.94 -7.72 16.92
CA ASN A 57 -23.61 -9.00 17.12
C ASN A 57 -24.77 -9.25 16.15
N PHE A 58 -25.12 -8.29 15.28
CA PHE A 58 -26.19 -8.40 14.29
C PHE A 58 -27.53 -8.89 14.87
N GLU A 59 -27.84 -8.57 16.13
CA GLU A 59 -29.02 -9.10 16.84
C GLU A 59 -30.35 -8.62 16.23
N ASP A 60 -30.33 -7.50 15.51
CA ASP A 60 -31.45 -6.95 14.76
C ASP A 60 -31.65 -7.61 13.38
N VAL A 61 -30.66 -8.37 12.90
CA VAL A 61 -30.72 -9.11 11.65
C VAL A 61 -31.43 -10.44 11.88
N LYS A 62 -32.69 -10.49 11.46
CA LYS A 62 -33.52 -11.70 11.46
C LYS A 62 -32.95 -12.69 10.45
N VAL A 63 -32.24 -13.71 10.89
CA VAL A 63 -31.82 -14.83 10.03
C VAL A 63 -33.02 -15.77 9.86
N PRO A 64 -33.55 -15.96 8.64
CA PRO A 64 -34.61 -16.94 8.43
C PRO A 64 -34.05 -18.35 8.66
N ASP A 65 -34.74 -19.16 9.47
CA ASP A 65 -34.35 -20.55 9.74
C ASP A 65 -34.32 -21.43 8.47
N GLU A 66 -35.13 -21.07 7.47
CA GLU A 66 -35.16 -21.74 6.17
C GLU A 66 -34.54 -20.87 5.07
N PRO A 67 -33.61 -21.42 4.25
CA PRO A 67 -33.14 -20.77 3.04
C PRO A 67 -34.33 -20.36 2.16
N ARG A 68 -34.27 -19.15 1.58
CA ARG A 68 -35.31 -18.66 0.65
C ARG A 68 -35.53 -19.70 -0.45
N LYS A 69 -36.71 -20.32 -0.46
CA LYS A 69 -37.13 -21.22 -1.54
C LYS A 69 -37.24 -20.39 -2.83
N PRO A 70 -36.65 -20.84 -3.95
CA PRO A 70 -36.72 -20.11 -5.20
C PRO A 70 -38.20 -19.94 -5.59
N ALA A 71 -38.59 -18.71 -5.93
CA ALA A 71 -39.95 -18.41 -6.33
C ALA A 71 -40.28 -19.26 -7.57
N SER A 72 -41.24 -20.17 -7.43
CA SER A 72 -41.79 -20.91 -8.57
C SER A 72 -42.48 -19.90 -9.47
N SER A 73 -41.86 -19.58 -10.61
CA SER A 73 -42.51 -18.86 -11.70
C SER A 73 -43.77 -19.62 -12.09
N LYS A 74 -44.90 -18.94 -12.15
CA LYS A 74 -46.16 -19.47 -12.67
C LYS A 74 -46.48 -18.80 -13.99
#